data_AF-A0A973IIN8-F1
#
_entry.id   AF-A0A973IIN8-F1
#
_cell.length_a   1.000
_cell.length_b   1.000
_cell.length_c   1.000
_cell.angle_alpha   90.00
_cell.angle_beta   90.00
_cell.angle_gamma   90.00
#
_symmetry.space_group_name_H-M   'P 1'
#
loop_
_entity.id
_entity.type
_entity.pdbx_description
1 polymer ?
#
loop_
_entity_poly.entity_id
_entity_poly.type
_entity_poly.pdbx_seq_one_letter_code
_entity_poly.pdbx_strand_id
1 'polypeptide(L)'
;MIKTRCFLSATLAIVLGLLPLSALALAPQWYMKMTAVVEDGETFFYDDRSGVFGRLSGAGNSEDKHDIPAFSDLSALPVAIVFDKSSRWWSKEQYLSSYTNPGKGRKTWDFTVYSSFPNGQITLVWDGLNVVSGGDGNFRTQLNQDDEVLDRLTLIDRETGQQIEARTGRTLNSYEFNMNGKTERKFRWVQNRVRAGDLRPLPIKPVDPGVTKAPNLERGTVRQRLPGDMLPAWQPGDILPSPEEAGALPVFPGTPALSEPAIRSPMVEKLEQD
;
A
#
# COMPACT_ATOMS: atom_id res chain seq x y z
N MET A 1 34.18 -15.97 -78.04
CA MET A 1 34.52 -17.21 -77.32
C MET A 1 34.40 -16.94 -75.81
N ILE A 2 33.41 -17.60 -75.18
CA ILE A 2 33.31 -18.08 -73.78
C ILE A 2 33.95 -17.19 -72.68
N LYS A 3 33.21 -16.32 -71.98
CA LYS A 3 32.48 -16.50 -70.69
C LYS A 3 33.29 -17.17 -69.56
N THR A 4 33.65 -16.41 -68.52
CA THR A 4 33.60 -16.91 -67.12
C THR A 4 33.41 -15.74 -66.15
N ARG A 5 32.23 -15.65 -65.53
CA ARG A 5 31.94 -14.77 -64.39
C ARG A 5 31.99 -15.65 -63.14
N CYS A 6 32.91 -15.39 -62.22
CA CYS A 6 32.89 -15.98 -60.88
C CYS A 6 31.82 -15.29 -60.04
N PHE A 7 30.74 -16.02 -59.73
CA PHE A 7 29.83 -15.67 -58.64
C PHE A 7 30.36 -16.33 -57.37
N LEU A 8 30.88 -15.51 -56.44
CA LEU A 8 31.05 -15.94 -55.05
C LEU A 8 29.67 -15.92 -54.39
N SER A 9 29.13 -17.11 -54.09
CA SER A 9 27.93 -17.28 -53.29
C SER A 9 28.31 -17.14 -51.82
N ALA A 10 27.97 -16.02 -51.19
CA ALA A 10 28.11 -15.84 -49.75
C ALA A 10 26.89 -16.46 -49.07
N THR A 11 27.06 -17.63 -48.47
CA THR A 11 26.05 -18.29 -47.64
C THR A 11 25.94 -17.54 -46.31
N LEU A 12 24.92 -16.70 -46.18
CA LEU A 12 24.56 -16.05 -44.92
C LEU A 12 23.88 -17.08 -44.00
N ALA A 13 24.65 -17.65 -43.07
CA ALA A 13 24.09 -18.45 -41.99
C ALA A 13 23.39 -17.52 -40.99
N ILE A 14 22.07 -17.42 -41.09
CA ILE A 14 21.23 -16.77 -40.08
C ILE A 14 21.19 -17.71 -38.88
N VAL A 15 22.07 -17.47 -37.91
CA VAL A 15 21.97 -18.05 -36.58
C VAL A 15 20.78 -17.35 -35.90
N LEU A 16 19.61 -17.96 -36.00
CA LEU A 16 18.46 -17.65 -35.14
C LEU A 16 18.82 -18.05 -33.71
N GLY A 17 19.55 -17.17 -33.02
CA GLY A 17 19.75 -17.24 -31.60
C GLY A 17 18.40 -17.13 -30.92
N LEU A 18 17.89 -18.26 -30.42
CA LEU A 18 16.88 -18.32 -29.39
C LEU A 18 17.41 -17.52 -28.20
N LEU A 19 17.12 -16.22 -28.16
CA LEU A 19 17.26 -15.44 -26.94
C LEU A 19 16.37 -16.15 -25.91
N PRO A 20 16.91 -16.50 -24.72
CA PRO A 20 16.07 -17.01 -23.66
C PRO A 20 14.92 -16.02 -23.49
N LEU A 21 13.68 -16.53 -23.44
CA LEU A 21 12.52 -15.77 -23.00
C LEU A 21 12.90 -15.22 -21.62
N SER A 22 13.44 -14.00 -21.58
CA SER A 22 13.72 -13.31 -20.34
C SER A 22 12.41 -13.33 -19.59
N ALA A 23 12.40 -14.03 -18.45
CA ALA A 23 11.31 -13.99 -17.50
C ALA A 23 10.86 -12.55 -17.43
N LEU A 24 9.64 -12.25 -17.89
CA LEU A 24 9.10 -10.90 -17.78
C LEU A 24 9.20 -10.56 -16.30
N ALA A 25 10.14 -9.67 -15.95
CA ALA A 25 10.31 -9.25 -14.58
C ALA A 25 8.96 -8.75 -14.09
N LEU A 26 8.36 -9.49 -13.15
CA LEU A 26 7.09 -9.11 -12.54
C LEU A 26 7.26 -7.69 -12.02
N ALA A 27 6.32 -6.81 -12.39
CA ALA A 27 6.39 -5.44 -11.92
C ALA A 27 6.36 -5.44 -10.38
N PRO A 28 7.19 -4.58 -9.73
CA PRO A 28 7.37 -4.62 -8.29
C PRO A 28 6.04 -4.39 -7.58
N GLN A 29 5.79 -5.22 -6.57
CA GLN A 29 4.63 -5.14 -5.70
C GLN A 29 4.98 -4.31 -4.47
N TRP A 30 4.07 -3.46 -4.04
CA TRP A 30 4.29 -2.60 -2.88
C TRP A 30 2.97 -2.10 -2.32
N TYR A 31 2.98 -1.66 -1.07
CA TYR A 31 1.90 -0.87 -0.49
C TYR A 31 2.45 0.25 0.39
N MET A 32 1.68 1.30 0.57
CA MET A 32 1.94 2.38 1.51
C MET A 32 0.83 2.41 2.54
N LYS A 33 1.19 2.64 3.80
CA LYS A 33 0.25 2.89 4.87
C LYS A 33 0.17 4.39 5.12
N MET A 34 -1.05 4.90 5.23
CA MET A 34 -1.27 6.25 5.74
C MET A 34 -1.78 6.17 7.17
N THR A 35 -1.50 7.20 7.96
CA THR A 35 -2.11 7.39 9.27
C THR A 35 -2.67 8.80 9.30
N ALA A 36 -3.91 8.92 9.78
CA ALA A 36 -4.51 10.21 10.04
C ALA A 36 -4.44 10.49 11.53
N VAL A 37 -3.98 11.69 11.88
CA VAL A 37 -3.94 12.20 13.25
C VAL A 37 -4.83 13.43 13.28
N VAL A 38 -5.80 13.50 14.20
CA VAL A 38 -6.59 14.69 14.45
C VAL A 38 -6.26 15.27 15.82
N GLU A 39 -6.05 16.58 15.85
CA GLU A 39 -5.85 17.39 17.06
C GLU A 39 -7.13 18.15 17.39
N ASP A 40 -7.59 17.99 18.64
CA ASP A 40 -8.68 18.75 19.25
C ASP A 40 -8.20 19.32 20.60
N GLY A 41 -7.65 20.52 20.55
CA GLY A 41 -6.98 21.14 21.69
C GLY A 41 -5.72 20.35 22.10
N GLU A 42 -5.66 19.89 23.35
CA GLU A 42 -4.52 19.10 23.85
C GLU A 42 -4.65 17.60 23.57
N THR A 43 -5.75 17.15 22.94
CA THR A 43 -6.00 15.73 22.70
C THR A 43 -5.70 15.36 21.25
N PHE A 44 -4.97 14.26 21.09
CA PHE A 44 -4.65 13.68 19.78
C PHE A 44 -5.36 12.34 19.63
N PHE A 45 -6.03 12.14 18.48
CA PHE A 45 -6.58 10.86 18.08
C PHE A 45 -5.90 10.42 16.79
N TYR A 46 -5.63 9.12 16.65
CA TYR A 46 -4.99 8.55 15.48
C TYR A 46 -5.80 7.36 14.95
N ASP A 47 -5.81 7.21 13.63
CA ASP A 47 -6.28 5.99 12.97
C ASP A 47 -5.16 5.39 12.12
N ASP A 48 -4.67 4.24 12.59
CA ASP A 48 -3.59 3.46 11.98
C ASP A 48 -4.09 2.14 11.40
N ARG A 49 -5.41 1.91 11.40
CA ARG A 49 -6.02 0.67 10.91
C ARG A 49 -6.37 0.73 9.43
N SER A 50 -6.36 1.94 8.87
CA SER A 50 -6.91 2.26 7.56
C SER A 50 -5.90 2.97 6.66
N GLY A 51 -6.31 3.35 5.45
CA GLY A 51 -5.47 4.13 4.55
C GLY A 51 -4.35 3.35 3.87
N VAL A 52 -4.51 2.04 3.66
CA VAL A 52 -3.50 1.22 2.98
C VAL A 52 -3.77 1.15 1.49
N PHE A 53 -2.80 1.49 0.65
CA PHE A 53 -2.98 1.35 -0.79
C PHE A 53 -1.71 0.96 -1.52
N GLY A 54 -1.86 0.46 -2.74
CA GLY A 54 -0.70 0.24 -3.60
C GLY A 54 -0.96 -0.73 -4.73
N ARG A 55 0.02 -1.60 -4.95
CA ARG A 55 0.11 -2.47 -6.11
C ARG A 55 0.44 -3.90 -5.71
N LEU A 56 -0.56 -4.77 -5.80
CA LEU A 56 -0.43 -6.20 -5.47
C LEU A 56 -0.88 -7.06 -6.63
N SER A 57 -0.15 -8.14 -6.89
CA SER A 57 -0.50 -9.10 -7.92
C SER A 57 -1.88 -9.70 -7.65
N GLY A 58 -2.67 -9.83 -8.71
CA GLY A 58 -4.06 -10.29 -8.61
C GLY A 58 -5.05 -9.25 -8.09
N ALA A 59 -4.61 -8.02 -7.73
CA ALA A 59 -5.54 -6.95 -7.39
C ALA A 59 -6.26 -6.42 -8.65
N GLY A 60 -7.58 -6.23 -8.52
CA GLY A 60 -8.47 -5.73 -9.55
C GLY A 60 -8.89 -4.28 -9.33
N ASN A 61 -9.67 -3.75 -10.27
CA ASN A 61 -10.39 -2.48 -10.06
C ASN A 61 -11.77 -2.68 -9.38
N SER A 62 -12.20 -3.93 -9.22
CA SER A 62 -13.37 -4.32 -8.45
C SER A 62 -12.97 -4.70 -7.03
N GLU A 63 -13.96 -5.02 -6.20
CA GLU A 63 -13.75 -5.78 -4.97
C GLU A 63 -12.93 -7.06 -5.27
N ASP A 64 -11.91 -7.30 -4.46
CA ASP A 64 -11.07 -8.49 -4.50
C ASP A 64 -10.59 -8.90 -3.09
N LYS A 65 -9.87 -10.03 -3.01
CA LYS A 65 -9.41 -10.63 -1.74
C LYS A 65 -8.46 -9.76 -0.91
N HIS A 66 -7.90 -8.71 -1.49
CA HIS A 66 -6.99 -7.79 -0.81
C HIS A 66 -7.76 -6.61 -0.18
N ASP A 67 -9.06 -6.49 -0.44
CA ASP A 67 -9.87 -5.41 0.09
C ASP A 67 -10.39 -5.71 1.48
N ILE A 68 -10.10 -4.79 2.40
CA ILE A 68 -10.57 -4.86 3.77
C ILE A 68 -11.80 -3.96 3.86
N PRO A 69 -13.02 -4.49 4.03
CA PRO A 69 -14.21 -3.66 4.13
C PRO A 69 -14.12 -2.75 5.36
N ALA A 70 -14.57 -1.50 5.20
CA ALA A 70 -14.74 -0.60 6.33
C ALA A 70 -15.97 -1.05 7.11
N PHE A 71 -15.74 -1.65 8.28
CA PHE A 71 -16.82 -1.96 9.21
C PHE A 71 -17.25 -0.66 9.92
N SER A 72 -18.56 -0.46 10.12
CA SER A 72 -19.20 0.58 10.96
C SER A 72 -19.54 1.94 10.33
N ASP A 73 -20.30 2.71 11.12
CA ASP A 73 -20.61 4.12 10.89
C ASP A 73 -19.35 4.97 11.15
N LEU A 74 -18.68 5.36 10.07
CA LEU A 74 -17.44 6.16 10.10
C LEU A 74 -17.65 7.56 10.69
N SER A 75 -18.90 8.06 10.75
CA SER A 75 -19.18 9.42 11.22
C SER A 75 -18.97 9.62 12.72
N ALA A 76 -18.96 8.52 13.49
CA ALA A 76 -18.71 8.55 14.93
C ALA A 76 -17.21 8.44 15.29
N LEU A 77 -16.35 8.13 14.33
CA LEU A 77 -14.93 7.95 14.59
C LEU A 77 -14.21 9.31 14.70
N PRO A 78 -13.28 9.48 15.66
CA PRO A 78 -12.41 10.65 15.74
C PRO A 78 -11.78 11.03 14.41
N VAL A 79 -11.21 10.05 13.72
CA VAL A 79 -10.68 10.16 12.36
C VAL A 79 -10.67 8.78 11.70
N ALA A 80 -10.84 8.73 10.38
CA ALA A 80 -10.72 7.50 9.59
C ALA A 80 -10.36 7.80 8.13
N ILE A 81 -9.64 6.89 7.46
CA ILE A 81 -9.33 6.97 6.03
C ILE A 81 -10.03 5.81 5.31
N VAL A 82 -10.86 6.08 4.32
CA VAL A 82 -11.49 5.01 3.52
C VAL A 82 -11.41 5.28 2.03
N PHE A 83 -11.26 4.20 1.26
CA PHE A 83 -11.23 4.23 -0.19
C PHE A 83 -12.60 3.92 -0.78
N ASP A 84 -12.95 4.67 -1.82
CA ASP A 84 -14.15 4.43 -2.61
C ASP A 84 -13.77 3.56 -3.82
N LYS A 85 -14.24 2.31 -3.88
CA LYS A 85 -13.99 1.41 -5.02
C LYS A 85 -15.12 1.34 -6.04
N SER A 86 -16.33 1.75 -5.67
CA SER A 86 -17.46 1.63 -6.61
C SER A 86 -17.44 2.72 -7.67
N SER A 87 -17.60 2.31 -8.94
CA SER A 87 -18.00 3.21 -10.03
C SER A 87 -19.52 3.41 -10.07
N ARG A 88 -20.27 2.68 -9.23
CA ARG A 88 -21.72 2.63 -9.20
C ARG A 88 -22.22 3.52 -8.07
N TRP A 89 -22.96 4.55 -8.43
CA TRP A 89 -23.44 5.58 -7.49
C TRP A 89 -24.32 5.07 -6.33
N TRP A 90 -24.77 3.80 -6.37
CA TRP A 90 -25.64 3.20 -5.36
C TRP A 90 -24.93 2.25 -4.37
N SER A 91 -23.70 1.80 -4.63
CA SER A 91 -22.93 1.03 -3.64
C SER A 91 -21.87 1.92 -3.02
N LYS A 92 -22.08 2.40 -1.80
CA LYS A 92 -21.04 3.07 -1.01
C LYS A 92 -20.21 2.03 -0.27
N GLU A 93 -19.64 1.09 -1.01
CA GLU A 93 -18.72 0.13 -0.41
C GLU A 93 -17.40 0.85 -0.15
N GLN A 94 -17.17 1.08 1.13
CA GLN A 94 -15.99 1.75 1.66
C GLN A 94 -15.01 0.69 2.14
N TYR A 95 -13.73 0.89 1.84
CA TYR A 95 -12.69 -0.05 2.17
C TYR A 95 -11.56 0.64 2.93
N LEU A 96 -10.95 -0.06 3.89
CA LEU A 96 -9.76 0.40 4.60
C LEU A 96 -8.50 0.28 3.75
N SER A 97 -8.57 -0.52 2.68
CA SER A 97 -7.49 -0.73 1.72
C SER A 97 -7.93 -0.56 0.27
N SER A 98 -6.99 -0.21 -0.61
CA SER A 98 -7.22 -0.19 -2.06
C SER A 98 -5.97 -0.53 -2.86
N TYR A 99 -6.01 -1.67 -3.54
CA TYR A 99 -4.91 -2.14 -4.37
C TYR A 99 -5.26 -2.12 -5.85
N THR A 100 -4.24 -1.99 -6.70
CA THR A 100 -4.37 -2.12 -8.15
C THR A 100 -3.34 -3.11 -8.68
N ASN A 101 -3.60 -3.75 -9.82
CA ASN A 101 -2.63 -4.69 -10.38
C ASN A 101 -1.26 -4.02 -10.67
N PRO A 102 -0.12 -4.67 -10.34
CA PRO A 102 1.19 -4.32 -10.88
C PRO A 102 1.17 -4.33 -12.42
N GLY A 103 1.92 -3.44 -13.05
CA GLY A 103 1.80 -3.13 -14.47
C GLY A 103 2.30 -1.74 -14.83
N LYS A 104 2.30 -1.39 -16.11
CA LYS A 104 2.77 -0.06 -16.55
C LYS A 104 1.65 0.98 -16.47
N GLY A 105 2.04 2.23 -16.30
CA GLY A 105 1.15 3.38 -16.45
C GLY A 105 0.70 4.03 -15.15
N ARG A 106 -0.07 5.10 -15.35
CA ARG A 106 -0.62 5.96 -14.30
C ARG A 106 -1.66 5.21 -13.46
N LYS A 107 -1.58 5.36 -12.14
CA LYS A 107 -2.54 4.81 -11.19
C LYS A 107 -3.07 5.91 -10.28
N THR A 108 -4.28 5.71 -9.76
CA THR A 108 -4.93 6.64 -8.84
C THR A 108 -5.71 5.88 -7.79
N TRP A 109 -5.74 6.44 -6.59
CA TRP A 109 -6.53 5.93 -5.47
C TRP A 109 -7.30 7.11 -4.88
N ASP A 110 -8.62 7.09 -5.02
CA ASP A 110 -9.51 8.07 -4.40
C ASP A 110 -9.88 7.59 -3.00
N PHE A 111 -9.83 8.52 -2.05
CA PHE A 111 -10.18 8.22 -0.67
C PHE A 111 -10.81 9.43 0.02
N THR A 112 -11.50 9.15 1.12
CA THR A 112 -12.14 10.13 1.98
C THR A 112 -11.56 10.01 3.38
N VAL A 113 -11.17 11.14 3.96
CA VAL A 113 -10.88 11.28 5.37
C VAL A 113 -12.17 11.70 6.07
N TYR A 114 -12.62 10.89 7.02
CA TYR A 114 -13.73 11.19 7.92
C TYR A 114 -13.18 11.70 9.25
N SER A 115 -13.91 12.61 9.89
CA SER A 115 -13.64 13.03 11.26
C SER A 115 -14.92 13.52 11.95
N SER A 116 -15.08 13.15 13.22
CA SER A 116 -16.12 13.71 14.09
C SER A 116 -15.79 15.12 14.61
N PHE A 117 -14.60 15.66 14.30
CA PHE A 117 -14.15 17.01 14.64
C PHE A 117 -14.22 17.92 13.41
N PRO A 118 -15.35 18.61 13.16
CA PRO A 118 -15.54 19.37 11.93
C PRO A 118 -14.60 20.57 11.78
N ASN A 119 -13.99 21.04 12.86
CA ASN A 119 -12.96 22.09 12.85
C ASN A 119 -11.59 21.56 13.29
N GLY A 120 -11.44 20.24 13.42
CA GLY A 120 -10.19 19.61 13.82
C GLY A 120 -9.08 19.84 12.80
N GLN A 121 -7.86 19.96 13.30
CA GLN A 121 -6.66 19.96 12.47
C GLN A 121 -6.24 18.51 12.26
N ILE A 122 -6.13 18.09 11.00
CA ILE A 122 -5.75 16.73 10.63
C ILE A 122 -4.37 16.74 9.99
N THR A 123 -3.50 15.85 10.43
CA THR A 123 -2.23 15.52 9.77
C THR A 123 -2.34 14.14 9.14
N LEU A 124 -2.12 14.05 7.83
CA LEU A 124 -1.84 12.79 7.14
C LEU A 124 -0.34 12.55 7.12
N VAL A 125 0.06 11.39 7.61
CA VAL A 125 1.44 10.91 7.57
C VAL A 125 1.50 9.58 6.83
N TRP A 126 2.64 9.31 6.20
CA TRP A 126 2.95 8.03 5.58
C TRP A 126 4.41 7.68 5.85
N ASP A 127 4.67 6.39 5.98
CA ASP A 127 5.90 5.82 6.52
C ASP A 127 6.88 5.32 5.45
N GLY A 128 6.46 5.27 4.19
CA GLY A 128 7.25 4.81 3.04
C GLY A 128 6.55 3.68 2.29
N LEU A 129 7.30 2.95 1.45
CA LEU A 129 6.73 1.81 0.73
C LEU A 129 7.14 0.49 1.37
N ASN A 130 6.17 -0.33 1.70
CA ASN A 130 6.38 -1.73 2.02
C ASN A 130 6.50 -2.51 0.71
N VAL A 131 7.72 -2.79 0.28
CA VAL A 131 8.00 -3.60 -0.90
C VAL A 131 7.66 -5.05 -0.60
N VAL A 132 6.83 -5.65 -1.44
CA VAL A 132 6.37 -7.03 -1.29
C VAL A 132 7.17 -7.93 -2.21
N SER A 133 7.80 -8.95 -1.63
CA SER A 133 8.56 -9.98 -2.33
C SER A 133 8.05 -11.37 -1.95
N GLY A 134 8.36 -12.38 -2.78
CA GLY A 134 7.88 -13.74 -2.61
C GLY A 134 6.71 -14.09 -3.55
N GLY A 135 6.12 -15.26 -3.31
CA GLY A 135 5.06 -15.87 -4.12
C GLY A 135 4.32 -16.97 -3.35
N ASP A 136 3.28 -17.53 -3.94
CA ASP A 136 2.44 -18.65 -3.48
C ASP A 136 2.56 -18.99 -1.97
N GLY A 137 1.90 -18.17 -1.15
CA GLY A 137 1.73 -18.40 0.29
C GLY A 137 2.85 -17.84 1.18
N ASN A 138 3.99 -17.42 0.63
CA ASN A 138 5.10 -16.83 1.39
C ASN A 138 5.44 -15.44 0.88
N PHE A 139 4.88 -14.42 1.53
CA PHE A 139 5.19 -13.02 1.25
C PHE A 139 6.10 -12.44 2.34
N ARG A 140 7.04 -11.59 1.91
CA ARG A 140 7.86 -10.77 2.80
C ARG A 140 7.65 -9.31 2.45
N THR A 141 7.51 -8.49 3.47
CA THR A 141 7.41 -7.04 3.34
C THR A 141 8.68 -6.40 3.88
N GLN A 142 9.19 -5.39 3.19
CA GLN A 142 10.31 -4.58 3.66
C GLN A 142 9.96 -3.11 3.46
N LEU A 143 10.01 -2.34 4.55
CA LEU A 143 9.84 -0.90 4.48
C LEU A 143 11.04 -0.27 3.76
N ASN A 144 10.75 0.52 2.73
CA ASN A 144 11.71 1.25 1.93
C ASN A 144 11.26 2.71 1.80
N GLN A 145 11.94 3.60 2.52
CA GLN A 145 11.71 5.05 2.48
C GLN A 145 12.46 5.72 1.33
N ASP A 146 13.38 4.98 0.70
CA ASP A 146 14.24 5.44 -0.39
C ASP A 146 13.72 5.04 -1.78
N ASP A 147 12.60 4.31 -1.88
CA ASP A 147 12.05 3.80 -3.14
C ASP A 147 11.68 4.92 -4.15
N GLU A 148 12.06 4.76 -5.43
CA GLU A 148 11.78 5.71 -6.52
C GLU A 148 10.28 5.86 -6.85
N VAL A 149 9.43 4.93 -6.41
CA VAL A 149 7.97 5.09 -6.54
C VAL A 149 7.48 6.29 -5.73
N LEU A 150 8.12 6.62 -4.60
CA LEU A 150 7.74 7.78 -3.78
C LEU A 150 7.90 9.10 -4.54
N ASP A 151 8.94 9.24 -5.37
CA ASP A 151 9.15 10.42 -6.21
C ASP A 151 8.08 10.58 -7.30
N ARG A 152 7.31 9.51 -7.54
CA ARG A 152 6.23 9.47 -8.52
C ARG A 152 4.87 9.54 -7.85
N LEU A 153 4.77 9.63 -6.53
CA LEU A 153 3.49 9.72 -5.82
C LEU A 153 3.20 11.17 -5.44
N THR A 154 1.99 11.61 -5.77
CA THR A 154 1.47 12.93 -5.40
C THR A 154 0.10 12.78 -4.79
N LEU A 155 -0.06 13.29 -3.58
CA LEU A 155 -1.35 13.46 -2.91
C LEU A 155 -2.00 14.74 -3.43
N ILE A 156 -3.27 14.63 -3.79
CA ILE A 156 -4.09 15.74 -4.25
C ILE A 156 -5.22 15.95 -3.25
N ASP A 157 -5.27 17.14 -2.67
CA ASP A 157 -6.43 17.61 -1.93
C ASP A 157 -7.53 17.99 -2.93
N ARG A 158 -8.63 17.23 -2.96
CA ARG A 158 -9.70 17.41 -3.95
C ARG A 158 -10.63 18.56 -3.62
N GLU A 159 -10.43 19.24 -2.50
CA GLU A 159 -11.16 20.45 -2.17
C GLU A 159 -10.41 21.69 -2.63
N THR A 160 -9.11 21.76 -2.37
CA THR A 160 -8.28 22.94 -2.67
C THR A 160 -7.55 22.84 -4.01
N GLY A 161 -7.40 21.62 -4.54
CA GLY A 161 -6.54 21.34 -5.69
C GLY A 161 -5.04 21.34 -5.35
N GLN A 162 -4.68 21.43 -4.06
CA GLN A 162 -3.29 21.41 -3.61
C GLN A 162 -2.64 20.06 -3.92
N GLN A 163 -1.36 20.11 -4.33
CA GLN A 163 -0.55 18.94 -4.65
C GLN A 163 0.56 18.82 -3.62
N ILE A 164 0.74 17.61 -3.09
CA ILE A 164 1.74 17.30 -2.07
C ILE A 164 2.50 16.08 -2.56
N GLU A 165 3.77 16.26 -2.90
CA GLU A 165 4.66 15.15 -3.25
C GLU A 165 4.82 14.22 -2.04
N ALA A 166 4.82 12.90 -2.25
CA ALA A 166 5.01 11.96 -1.15
C ALA A 166 6.37 12.16 -0.45
N ARG A 167 7.37 12.63 -1.20
CA ARG A 167 8.73 12.84 -0.73
C ARG A 167 9.34 14.03 -1.44
N THR A 168 10.13 14.83 -0.71
CA THR A 168 11.00 15.85 -1.28
C THR A 168 12.45 15.51 -0.95
N GLY A 169 13.22 15.16 -1.97
CA GLY A 169 14.57 14.62 -1.79
C GLY A 169 14.53 13.27 -1.08
N ARG A 170 15.14 13.17 0.12
CA ARG A 170 15.13 11.95 0.96
C ARG A 170 14.14 12.01 2.13
N THR A 171 13.40 13.10 2.25
CA THR A 171 12.49 13.32 3.38
C THR A 171 11.06 13.07 2.95
N LEU A 172 10.40 12.11 3.61
CA LEU A 172 8.96 11.90 3.45
C LEU A 172 8.21 13.14 3.92
N ASN A 173 7.25 13.58 3.13
CA ASN A 173 6.39 14.68 3.51
C ASN A 173 5.23 14.18 4.39
N SER A 174 4.53 15.12 5.00
CA SER A 174 3.21 14.95 5.59
C SER A 174 2.29 16.03 5.03
N TYR A 175 0.99 15.94 5.29
CA TYR A 175 0.06 16.99 4.91
C TYR A 175 -0.89 17.34 6.05
N GLU A 176 -0.91 18.61 6.41
CA GLU A 176 -1.75 19.16 7.47
C GLU A 176 -2.88 20.00 6.87
N PHE A 177 -4.12 19.80 7.34
CA PHE A 177 -5.27 20.57 6.89
C PHE A 177 -6.36 20.65 7.96
N ASN A 178 -7.22 21.67 7.85
CA ASN A 178 -8.41 21.81 8.69
C ASN A 178 -9.65 21.23 8.01
N MET A 179 -10.57 20.65 8.77
CA MET A 179 -11.83 20.12 8.24
C MET A 179 -12.85 21.21 7.82
N ASN A 180 -12.63 22.48 8.19
CA ASN A 180 -13.41 23.65 7.75
C ASN A 180 -14.93 23.52 7.93
N GLY A 181 -15.37 23.00 9.06
CA GLY A 181 -16.77 22.75 9.39
C GLY A 181 -17.36 21.46 8.82
N LYS A 182 -16.58 20.61 8.14
CA LYS A 182 -17.04 19.38 7.49
C LYS A 182 -16.64 18.13 8.25
N THR A 183 -17.37 17.04 8.08
CA THR A 183 -17.01 15.73 8.66
C THR A 183 -16.36 14.79 7.64
N GLU A 184 -16.26 15.20 6.37
CA GLU A 184 -15.58 14.47 5.31
C GLU A 184 -14.73 15.40 4.44
N ARG A 185 -13.55 14.92 4.03
CA ARG A 185 -12.69 15.59 3.04
C ARG A 185 -12.09 14.58 2.09
N LYS A 186 -12.06 14.91 0.81
CA LYS A 186 -11.72 13.97 -0.27
C LYS A 186 -10.34 14.22 -0.83
N PHE A 187 -9.68 13.12 -1.16
CA PHE A 187 -8.29 13.10 -1.58
C PHE A 187 -8.09 12.12 -2.73
N ARG A 188 -6.98 12.30 -3.44
CA ARG A 188 -6.52 11.37 -4.46
C ARG A 188 -5.02 11.21 -4.40
N TRP A 189 -4.54 9.97 -4.30
CA TRP A 189 -3.17 9.66 -4.69
C TRP A 189 -3.09 9.49 -6.20
N VAL A 190 -2.05 10.07 -6.80
CA VAL A 190 -1.71 9.90 -8.21
C VAL A 190 -0.29 9.36 -8.29
N GLN A 191 -0.11 8.26 -9.02
CA GLN A 191 1.22 7.78 -9.40
C GLN A 191 1.57 8.24 -10.82
N ASN A 192 2.75 8.85 -10.98
CA ASN A 192 3.29 9.51 -12.17
C ASN A 192 2.65 10.89 -12.41
N ARG A 193 2.31 11.22 -13.66
CA ARG A 193 1.86 12.55 -14.05
C ARG A 193 0.46 12.88 -13.53
N VAL A 194 0.36 13.94 -12.72
CA VAL A 194 -0.88 14.63 -12.37
C VAL A 194 -1.49 15.29 -13.62
N ARG A 195 -2.80 15.15 -13.78
CA ARG A 195 -3.57 15.70 -14.90
C ARG A 195 -4.52 16.77 -14.41
N ALA A 196 -4.94 17.67 -15.31
CA ALA A 196 -5.90 18.72 -14.97
C ALA A 196 -7.21 18.18 -14.36
N GLY A 197 -7.64 16.97 -14.75
CA GLY A 197 -8.82 16.32 -14.17
C GLY A 197 -8.68 15.88 -12.71
N ASP A 198 -7.44 15.70 -12.21
CA ASP A 198 -7.19 15.35 -10.81
C ASP A 198 -7.34 16.55 -9.88
N LEU A 199 -7.01 17.73 -10.39
CA LEU A 199 -7.07 18.99 -9.66
C LEU A 199 -8.48 19.57 -9.61
N ARG A 200 -9.43 19.00 -10.36
CA ARG A 200 -10.80 19.50 -10.36
C ARG A 200 -11.43 19.27 -9.00
N PRO A 201 -11.86 20.34 -8.32
CA PRO A 201 -12.64 20.20 -7.11
C PRO A 201 -13.86 19.36 -7.39
N LEU A 202 -14.20 18.47 -6.47
CA LEU A 202 -15.46 17.75 -6.59
C LEU A 202 -16.61 18.77 -6.51
N PRO A 203 -17.63 18.66 -7.37
CA PRO A 203 -18.79 19.54 -7.28
C PRO A 203 -19.36 19.43 -5.87
N ILE A 204 -19.36 20.55 -5.14
CA ILE A 204 -19.92 20.64 -3.80
C ILE A 204 -21.39 20.31 -3.95
N LYS A 205 -21.82 19.15 -3.45
CA LYS A 205 -23.25 18.90 -3.31
C LYS A 205 -23.75 19.85 -2.22
N PRO A 206 -24.78 20.68 -2.48
CA PRO A 206 -25.40 21.48 -1.45
C PRO A 206 -25.76 20.56 -0.28
N VAL A 207 -25.28 20.89 0.92
CA VAL A 207 -25.70 20.19 2.14
C VAL A 207 -27.20 20.44 2.27
N ASP A 208 -27.99 19.36 2.33
CA ASP A 208 -29.43 19.49 2.55
C ASP A 208 -29.65 20.13 3.92
N PRO A 209 -30.22 21.35 4.01
CA PRO A 209 -30.38 22.07 5.27
C PRO A 209 -31.29 21.36 6.28
N GLY A 210 -31.94 20.25 5.90
CA GLY A 210 -32.75 19.41 6.78
C GLY A 210 -31.97 18.44 7.69
N VAL A 211 -30.66 18.27 7.51
CA VAL A 211 -29.85 17.26 8.26
C VAL A 211 -28.86 17.93 9.22
N THR A 212 -29.33 18.84 10.07
CA THR A 212 -28.55 19.39 11.21
C THR A 212 -29.06 18.84 12.54
N LYS A 213 -29.05 17.52 12.70
CA LYS A 213 -28.89 16.94 14.04
C LYS A 213 -27.51 16.32 14.08
N ALA A 214 -26.54 17.10 14.55
CA ALA A 214 -25.29 16.54 15.03
C ALA A 214 -25.67 15.45 16.05
N PRO A 215 -25.15 14.22 15.92
CA PRO A 215 -25.31 13.23 16.97
C PRO A 215 -24.78 13.87 18.26
N ASN A 216 -25.58 13.79 19.31
CA ASN A 216 -25.24 14.33 20.62
C ASN A 216 -24.06 13.52 21.14
N LEU A 217 -22.84 13.95 20.84
CA LEU A 217 -21.60 13.40 21.36
C LEU A 217 -21.55 13.76 22.85
N GLU A 218 -22.20 12.93 23.67
CA GLU A 218 -21.88 12.90 25.09
C GLU A 218 -20.37 12.65 25.19
N ARG A 219 -19.65 13.58 25.84
CA ARG A 219 -18.23 13.47 26.17
C ARG A 219 -18.01 12.34 27.18
N GLY A 220 -18.29 11.11 26.77
CA GLY A 220 -17.78 9.92 27.42
C GLY A 220 -16.34 9.75 26.96
N THR A 221 -15.40 9.74 27.90
CA THR A 221 -14.01 9.34 27.66
C THR A 221 -13.99 7.85 27.33
N VAL A 222 -14.42 7.49 26.13
CA VAL A 222 -14.39 6.11 25.64
C VAL A 222 -12.96 5.85 25.17
N ARG A 223 -12.10 5.42 26.10
CA ARG A 223 -10.94 4.60 25.75
C ARG A 223 -11.48 3.24 25.31
N GLN A 224 -12.01 3.15 24.09
CA GLN A 224 -12.27 1.86 23.47
C GLN A 224 -10.91 1.24 23.13
N ARG A 225 -10.35 0.47 24.08
CA ARG A 225 -9.52 -0.67 23.70
C ARG A 225 -10.46 -1.60 22.93
N LEU A 226 -10.39 -1.57 21.60
CA LEU A 226 -10.89 -2.68 20.82
C LEU A 226 -10.10 -3.94 21.23
N PRO A 227 -10.74 -5.11 21.32
CA PRO A 227 -10.06 -6.36 21.68
C PRO A 227 -8.87 -6.59 20.74
N GLY A 228 -7.69 -6.85 21.31
CA GLY A 228 -6.43 -6.99 20.57
C GLY A 228 -6.34 -8.19 19.61
N ASP A 229 -7.42 -8.94 19.42
CA ASP A 229 -7.41 -10.26 18.77
C ASP A 229 -8.34 -10.36 17.54
N MET A 230 -8.73 -9.23 16.93
CA MET A 230 -9.68 -9.23 15.80
C MET A 230 -9.18 -8.57 14.51
N LEU A 231 -7.87 -8.53 14.29
CA LEU A 231 -7.39 -8.63 12.90
C LEU A 231 -7.52 -10.10 12.50
N PRO A 232 -8.08 -10.46 11.33
CA PRO A 232 -7.97 -11.83 10.86
C PRO A 232 -6.48 -12.18 10.84
N ALA A 233 -6.10 -13.17 11.64
CA ALA A 233 -4.80 -13.78 11.50
C ALA A 233 -4.70 -14.24 10.05
N TRP A 234 -3.82 -13.61 9.28
CA TRP A 234 -3.36 -14.18 8.03
C TRP A 234 -2.80 -15.57 8.37
N GLN A 235 -3.60 -16.62 8.15
CA GLN A 235 -3.15 -18.00 8.22
C GLN A 235 -2.61 -18.34 6.82
N PRO A 236 -1.29 -18.60 6.67
CA PRO A 236 -0.75 -19.12 5.42
C PRO A 236 -1.25 -20.57 5.28
N GLY A 237 -2.42 -20.76 4.66
CA GLY A 237 -3.02 -22.09 4.55
C GLY A 237 -4.19 -22.23 3.57
N ASP A 238 -4.99 -21.18 3.36
CA ASP A 238 -6.30 -21.37 2.71
C ASP A 238 -6.30 -21.34 1.17
N ILE A 239 -5.14 -21.44 0.53
CA ILE A 239 -5.07 -21.54 -0.94
C ILE A 239 -3.95 -22.49 -1.36
N LEU A 240 -4.14 -23.82 -1.25
CA LEU A 240 -3.55 -24.80 -2.18
C LEU A 240 -4.32 -26.14 -2.12
N PRO A 241 -4.44 -26.88 -3.25
CA PRO A 241 -4.98 -28.24 -3.27
C PRO A 241 -4.02 -29.24 -2.57
N SER A 242 -4.59 -30.39 -2.18
CA SER A 242 -3.92 -31.49 -1.45
C SER A 242 -2.57 -31.91 -2.06
N PRO A 243 -1.56 -32.32 -1.25
CA PRO A 243 -0.21 -32.63 -1.73
C PRO A 243 -0.06 -33.90 -2.59
N GLU A 244 -1.15 -34.59 -2.94
CA GLU A 244 -1.10 -35.87 -3.67
C GLU A 244 -0.98 -35.74 -5.20
N GLU A 245 -1.08 -34.54 -5.80
CA GLU A 245 -1.00 -34.37 -7.26
C GLU A 245 0.33 -33.81 -7.81
N ALA A 246 1.33 -33.53 -6.96
CA ALA A 246 2.64 -33.08 -7.43
C ALA A 246 3.60 -34.26 -7.59
N GLY A 247 3.71 -34.78 -8.82
CA GLY A 247 4.71 -35.77 -9.21
C GLY A 247 6.13 -35.40 -8.76
N ALA A 248 6.86 -36.43 -8.32
CA ALA A 248 8.19 -36.35 -7.74
C ALA A 248 9.19 -35.55 -8.60
N LEU A 249 9.88 -34.61 -7.97
CA LEU A 249 11.09 -33.97 -8.51
C LEU A 249 12.35 -34.63 -7.90
N PRO A 250 13.48 -34.65 -8.64
CA PRO A 250 14.64 -35.47 -8.32
C PRO A 250 15.48 -34.92 -7.16
N VAL A 251 16.01 -35.87 -6.38
CA VAL A 251 17.00 -35.64 -5.31
C VAL A 251 18.34 -35.22 -5.92
N PHE A 252 18.86 -34.06 -5.53
CA PHE A 252 20.26 -33.71 -5.76
C PHE A 252 21.08 -33.98 -4.49
N PRO A 253 22.21 -34.73 -4.57
CA PRO A 253 23.09 -34.94 -3.44
C PRO A 253 24.14 -33.84 -3.35
N GLY A 254 24.38 -33.35 -2.13
CA GLY A 254 25.63 -32.69 -1.78
C GLY A 254 25.49 -31.29 -1.22
N THR A 255 25.37 -31.17 0.09
CA THR A 255 25.94 -30.02 0.82
C THR A 255 26.39 -30.51 2.19
N PRO A 256 27.66 -30.28 2.60
CA PRO A 256 28.19 -30.78 3.86
C PRO A 256 27.74 -29.90 5.05
N ALA A 257 27.59 -30.55 6.20
CA ALA A 257 27.19 -29.93 7.46
C ALA A 257 28.24 -28.92 7.96
N LEU A 258 27.79 -27.70 8.27
CA LEU A 258 28.55 -26.70 9.01
C LEU A 258 28.51 -27.04 10.50
N SER A 259 29.70 -27.14 11.10
CA SER A 259 29.95 -27.44 12.51
C SER A 259 29.67 -26.22 13.39
N GLU A 260 29.03 -26.45 14.55
CA GLU A 260 28.82 -25.43 15.58
C GLU A 260 30.13 -24.97 16.24
N PRO A 261 30.27 -23.67 16.59
CA PRO A 261 31.35 -23.21 17.44
C PRO A 261 31.02 -23.42 18.93
N ALA A 262 32.00 -23.99 19.65
CA ALA A 262 31.95 -24.19 21.09
C ALA A 262 31.96 -22.85 21.86
N ILE A 263 30.97 -22.67 22.72
CA ILE A 263 30.87 -21.57 23.68
C ILE A 263 31.80 -21.88 24.87
N ARG A 264 32.83 -21.06 25.10
CA ARG A 264 33.64 -21.07 26.33
C ARG A 264 33.05 -20.09 27.34
N SER A 265 32.69 -20.60 28.52
CA SER A 265 32.30 -19.82 29.69
C SER A 265 33.49 -19.04 30.27
N PRO A 266 33.28 -17.83 30.82
CA PRO A 266 34.33 -17.12 31.55
C PRO A 266 34.50 -17.69 32.97
N MET A 267 35.76 -17.88 33.33
CA MET A 267 36.24 -18.30 34.64
C MET A 267 36.13 -17.12 35.62
N VAL A 268 35.49 -17.38 36.76
CA VAL A 268 35.44 -16.48 37.92
C VAL A 268 36.80 -16.51 38.62
N GLU A 269 37.48 -15.38 38.70
CA GLU A 269 38.69 -15.22 39.51
C GLU A 269 38.36 -14.43 40.78
N LYS A 270 38.70 -15.06 41.91
CA LYS A 270 38.45 -14.61 43.29
C LYS A 270 39.46 -13.55 43.71
N LEU A 271 38.99 -12.68 44.61
CA LEU A 271 39.78 -11.90 45.57
C LEU A 271 40.80 -12.77 46.33
N GLU A 272 41.97 -12.21 46.62
CA GLU A 272 42.61 -12.10 47.96
C GLU A 272 43.87 -11.22 47.83
N GLN A 273 43.91 -10.07 48.54
CA GLN A 273 44.72 -9.79 49.74
C GLN A 273 46.23 -9.55 49.47
N ASP A 274 46.62 -8.27 49.54
CA ASP A 274 47.56 -7.71 50.53
C ASP A 274 47.41 -6.19 50.60
#